data_AF-A0AAW6EJJ0-F1
#
_entry.id   AF-A0AAW6EJJ0-F1
#
_cell.length_a   1.000
_cell.length_b   1.000
_cell.length_c   1.000
_cell.angle_alpha   90.00
_cell.angle_beta   90.00
_cell.angle_gamma   90.00
#
_symmetry.space_group_name_H-M   'P 1'
#
loop_
_entity.id
_entity.type
_entity.pdbx_description
1 polymer ?
#
loop_
_entity_poly.entity_id
_entity_poly.type
_entity_poly.pdbx_seq_one_letter_code
_entity_poly.pdbx_strand_id
1 'polypeptide(L)' 'MANGELEALKKEIEALRDEINTYIEYPEIFKEEIVDTSNKIDILINKYMNLSNK' A
#
# COMPACT_ATOMS: atom_id res chain seq x y z
N MET A 1 20.50 -2.37 -8.05
CA MET A 1 19.98 -2.14 -6.68
C MET A 1 18.52 -1.68 -6.71
N ALA A 2 18.13 -0.75 -7.60
CA ALA A 2 16.74 -0.27 -7.76
C ALA A 2 15.66 -1.36 -7.94
N ASN A 3 15.95 -2.45 -8.65
CA ASN A 3 14.98 -3.55 -8.83
C ASN A 3 14.54 -4.21 -7.52
N GLY A 4 15.44 -4.35 -6.54
CA GLY A 4 15.09 -4.98 -5.25
C GLY A 4 14.16 -4.10 -4.41
N GLU A 5 14.35 -2.78 -4.46
CA GLU A 5 13.48 -1.82 -3.79
C GLU A 5 12.10 -1.72 -4.47
N LEU A 6 12.05 -1.76 -5.81
CA LEU A 6 10.78 -1.79 -6.55
C LEU A 6 9.97 -3.05 -6.24
N GLU A 7 10.63 -4.20 -6.18
CA GLU A 7 9.98 -5.47 -5.87
C GLU A 7 9.49 -5.53 -4.42
N ALA A 8 10.25 -4.94 -3.48
CA ALA A 8 9.83 -4.79 -2.09
C ALA A 8 8.61 -3.87 -1.96
N LEU A 9 8.63 -2.70 -2.62
CA LEU A 9 7.50 -1.77 -2.64
C LEU A 9 6.24 -2.41 -3.21
N LYS A 10 6.37 -3.18 -4.29
CA LYS A 10 5.24 -3.89 -4.88
C LYS A 10 4.61 -4.88 -3.90
N LYS A 11 5.43 -5.69 -3.22
CA LYS A 11 4.95 -6.65 -2.21
C LYS A 11 4.28 -5.95 -1.03
N GLU A 12 4.82 -4.82 -0.60
CA GLU A 12 4.25 -4.03 0.50
C GLU A 12 2.89 -3.43 0.10
N ILE A 13 2.76 -2.91 -1.12
CA ILE A 13 1.47 -2.43 -1.66
C ILE A 13 0.46 -3.58 -1.75
N GLU A 14 0.86 -4.77 -2.20
CA GLU A 14 -0.05 -5.92 -2.27
C GLU A 14 -0.52 -6.36 -0.87
N ALA A 15 0.38 -6.42 0.10
CA ALA A 15 0.02 -6.76 1.49
C ALA A 15 -0.97 -5.77 2.11
N LEU A 16 -0.76 -4.47 1.92
CA LEU A 16 -1.67 -3.44 2.43
C LEU A 16 -3.05 -3.49 1.73
N ARG A 17 -3.10 -3.90 0.46
CA ARG A 17 -4.38 -4.10 -0.25
C ARG A 17 -5.15 -5.29 0.33
N ASP A 18 -4.47 -6.37 0.71
CA ASP A 18 -5.09 -7.50 1.39
C ASP A 18 -5.58 -7.12 2.80
N GLU A 19 -4.85 -6.27 3.53
CA GLU A 19 -5.32 -5.70 4.80
C GLU A 19 -6.59 -4.87 4.60
N ILE A 20 -6.64 -3.97 3.61
CA ILE A 20 -7.85 -3.22 3.29
C ILE A 20 -9.01 -4.16 2.96
N ASN A 21 -8.79 -5.19 2.16
CA ASN A 21 -9.82 -6.16 1.80
C ASN A 21 -10.43 -6.85 3.04
N THR A 22 -9.65 -7.03 4.10
CA THR A 22 -10.14 -7.56 5.38
C THR A 22 -10.90 -6.48 6.15
N TYR A 23 -10.38 -5.26 6.20
CA TYR A 23 -11.02 -4.16 6.95
C TYR A 23 -12.36 -3.72 6.36
N ILE A 24 -12.52 -3.77 5.03
CA ILE A 24 -13.79 -3.43 4.38
C ILE A 24 -14.91 -4.42 4.70
N GLU A 25 -14.61 -5.61 5.23
CA GLU A 25 -15.64 -6.54 5.74
C GLU A 25 -16.29 -6.01 7.02
N TYR A 26 -15.58 -5.17 7.78
CA TYR A 26 -16.06 -4.58 9.03
C TYR A 26 -15.80 -3.05 9.05
N PRO A 27 -16.39 -2.29 8.12
CA PRO A 27 -16.04 -0.89 7.89
C PRO A 27 -16.46 0.03 9.05
N GLU A 28 -17.39 -0.39 9.90
CA GLU A 28 -17.81 0.37 11.07
C GLU A 28 -16.75 0.37 12.19
N ILE A 29 -15.90 -0.66 12.23
CA ILE A 29 -14.86 -0.82 13.24
C ILE A 29 -13.52 -0.28 12.72
N PHE A 30 -13.20 -0.57 11.46
CA PHE A 30 -11.88 -0.29 10.88
C PHE A 30 -11.88 0.92 9.95
N LYS A 31 -12.82 1.86 10.11
CA LYS A 31 -12.94 3.03 9.22
C LYS A 31 -11.64 3.84 9.17
N GLU A 32 -11.02 4.10 10.32
CA GLU A 32 -9.78 4.86 10.40
C GLU A 32 -8.62 4.08 9.76
N GLU A 33 -8.54 2.78 10.03
CA GLU A 33 -7.53 1.87 9.52
C GLU A 33 -7.62 1.71 8.00
N ILE A 34 -8.83 1.69 7.43
CA ILE A 34 -9.02 1.70 5.97
C ILE A 34 -8.43 2.98 5.38
N VAL A 35 -8.73 4.14 5.98
CA VAL A 35 -8.24 5.44 5.51
C VAL A 35 -6.72 5.54 5.64
N ASP A 36 -6.17 5.15 6.78
CA ASP A 36 -4.73 5.17 7.04
C ASP A 36 -3.97 4.20 6.13
N THR A 37 -4.50 3.00 5.92
CA THR A 37 -3.91 2.01 5.02
C THR A 37 -3.99 2.49 3.58
N SER A 38 -5.10 3.11 3.17
CA SER A 38 -5.23 3.72 1.84
C SER A 38 -4.18 4.83 1.62
N ASN A 39 -4.00 5.71 2.61
CA ASN A 39 -3.00 6.77 2.55
C ASN A 39 -1.57 6.21 2.45
N LYS A 40 -1.27 5.13 3.17
CA LYS A 40 0.03 4.43 3.06
C LYS A 40 0.25 3.86 1.66
N ILE A 41 -0.77 3.23 1.07
CA ILE A 41 -0.70 2.72 -0.30
C ILE A 41 -0.38 3.85 -1.28
N ASP A 42 -1.05 5.00 -1.17
CA ASP A 42 -0.79 6.15 -2.05
C ASP A 42 0.67 6.65 -1.93
N ILE A 43 1.22 6.73 -0.72
CA ILE A 43 2.63 7.10 -0.50
C ILE A 43 3.57 6.08 -1.15
N LEU A 44 3.30 4.78 -0.97
CA LEU A 44 4.13 3.72 -1.54
C LEU A 44 4.06 3.67 -3.06
N ILE A 45 2.89 3.90 -3.66
CA ILE A 45 2.72 4.03 -5.12
C ILE A 45 3.53 5.21 -5.64
N ASN A 46 3.45 6.37 -4.99
CA ASN A 46 4.25 7.54 -5.38
C ASN A 46 5.76 7.25 -5.30
N LYS A 47 6.19 6.54 -4.25
CA LYS A 47 7.59 6.11 -4.11
C LYS A 47 8.01 5.11 -5.19
N TYR A 48 7.14 4.15 -5.51
CA TYR A 48 7.33 3.20 -6.60
C TYR A 48 7.47 3.90 -7.95
N MET A 49 6.58 4.84 -8.26
CA MET A 49 6.61 5.60 -9.51
C MET A 49 7.89 6.44 -9.63
N ASN A 50 8.33 7.07 -8.55
CA ASN A 50 9.57 7.84 -8.52
C ASN A 50 10.82 6.95 -8.73
N LEU A 51 10.82 5.74 -8.19
CA LEU A 51 11.91 4.77 -8.38
C LEU A 51 11.88 4.11 -9.76
N SER A 52 10.69 3.88 -10.31
CA SER A 52 10.49 3.25 -11.62
C SER A 52 10.79 4.20 -12.79
N ASN A 53 10.69 5.51 -12.57
CA ASN A 53 11.01 6.54 -13.56
C ASN A 53 12.49 7.01 -13.50
N LYS A 54 13.32 6.34 -12.71
CA LYS A 54 14.73 6.68 -12.46
C LYS A 54 15.66 5.70 -13.16
#